data_AF-A0A5A7X383-F1
#
_entry.id   AF-A0A5A7X383-F1
#
_cell.length_a   1.000
_cell.length_b   1.000
_cell.length_c   1.000
_cell.angle_alpha   90.00
_cell.angle_beta   90.00
_cell.angle_gamma   90.00
#
_symmetry.space_group_name_H-M   'P 1'
#
loop_
_entity.id
_entity.type
_entity.pdbx_description
1 polymer ?
#
loop_
_entity_poly.entity_id
_entity_poly.type
_entity_poly.pdbx_seq_one_letter_code
_entity_poly.pdbx_strand_id
1 'polypeptide(L)'
;MSTPNLDRREFTSRTPANENPERVAYRRGFVTRHQVSGWRFIMRRIASGVALHDTRMLVDPLRGQSRAVLVGALLLITGLAGCFVFSLIRPAGVVGDSAILADRTTAALYVRLGDQLHPVLNLTSARLIAGRPDNPATVKSSELDQLARGNLIGIPGAPERMVQNTTRDADWTVCDAVSGDAMGVTVITGPLSGGGERATKLPSNEAVLVRNEGGANAGTWLLWNGRRSLLDLNDRAVTGALGLGVEVPAPRAVAPGLFNAIPEGPALVPPAIPGAGEPTSYPLPVTAPIGAVIAAFDADTTLRHYAVLGDGLAPVSPVLAAILRNTNSFGLDQPPQLGADEVARLPVSHGIDVGAYPSEPVTLIDAARAPLTCARWSHPADATGGTSELLSGAALPLPSDVRPVALVGAAAGTTAARVATAPGTGFFVQTIGQEDGHGQSSPAAGSLFWVSDTGVRYGIDEDSDQKTVAALGLTPPPLPIPWSMLSQFAAGPTLSRDDALLAHDALAADPHPAIVRENP
;
A
#
# COMPACT_ATOMS: atom_id res chain seq x y z
N MET A 1 -108.23 18.55 33.84
CA MET A 1 -108.80 17.82 34.99
C MET A 1 -107.69 17.61 36.02
N SER A 2 -107.89 18.21 37.21
CA SER A 2 -107.47 17.74 38.56
C SER A 2 -105.98 17.63 38.95
N THR A 3 -105.46 18.69 39.62
CA THR A 3 -104.76 18.79 40.94
C THR A 3 -103.71 17.72 41.41
N PRO A 4 -102.81 18.03 42.39
CA PRO A 4 -101.90 19.18 42.56
C PRO A 4 -100.49 18.83 43.17
N ASN A 5 -99.61 19.84 43.26
CA ASN A 5 -98.56 20.12 44.29
C ASN A 5 -97.32 19.21 44.50
N LEU A 6 -96.11 19.80 44.48
CA LEU A 6 -95.16 19.86 45.62
C LEU A 6 -93.90 20.71 45.33
N ASP A 7 -93.71 21.73 46.17
CA ASP A 7 -92.47 22.36 46.65
C ASP A 7 -91.39 22.87 45.67
N ARG A 8 -91.52 24.15 45.27
CA ARG A 8 -90.38 25.00 44.89
C ARG A 8 -90.07 25.98 46.03
N ARG A 9 -89.02 25.69 46.80
CA ARG A 9 -88.45 26.63 47.79
C ARG A 9 -87.60 27.67 47.07
N GLU A 10 -88.11 28.89 46.94
CA GLU A 10 -87.33 30.06 46.53
C GLU A 10 -86.67 30.70 47.75
N PHE A 11 -85.35 30.79 47.74
CA PHE A 11 -84.57 31.52 48.73
C PHE A 11 -84.52 33.00 48.32
N THR A 12 -85.38 33.83 48.92
CA THR A 12 -85.22 35.29 48.90
C THR A 12 -84.04 35.70 49.78
N SER A 13 -83.00 36.27 49.20
CA SER A 13 -81.89 36.86 49.96
C SER A 13 -82.34 38.15 50.64
N ARG A 14 -82.51 38.11 51.96
CA ARG A 14 -82.60 39.34 52.77
C ARG A 14 -81.21 39.97 52.81
N THR A 15 -80.99 41.03 52.05
CA THR A 15 -79.92 42.00 52.35
C THR A 15 -80.56 43.19 53.06
N PRO A 16 -80.18 43.52 54.31
CA PRO A 16 -80.70 44.70 54.97
C PRO A 16 -80.18 45.97 54.30
N ALA A 17 -81.06 46.96 54.15
CA ALA A 17 -80.70 48.30 53.70
C ALA A 17 -79.73 48.94 54.72
N ASN A 18 -78.59 49.42 54.23
CA ASN A 18 -77.54 50.02 55.04
C ASN A 18 -77.67 51.55 55.03
N GLU A 19 -78.24 52.12 56.08
CA GLU A 19 -78.40 53.56 56.30
C GLU A 19 -77.35 54.07 57.31
N ASN A 20 -76.07 54.06 56.94
CA ASN A 20 -75.00 54.58 57.80
C ASN A 20 -74.34 55.83 57.18
N PRO A 21 -74.37 57.01 57.84
CA PRO A 21 -73.97 58.29 57.24
C PRO A 21 -72.47 58.62 57.34
N GLU A 22 -71.62 57.68 57.78
CA GLU A 22 -70.16 57.86 57.79
C GLU A 22 -69.49 57.01 56.71
N ARG A 23 -68.96 57.67 55.67
CA ARG A 23 -68.15 57.05 54.61
C ARG A 23 -66.86 56.48 55.20
N VAL A 24 -66.78 55.16 55.34
CA VAL A 24 -65.52 54.46 55.63
C VAL A 24 -64.73 54.28 54.33
N ALA A 25 -63.56 54.90 54.30
CA ALA A 25 -62.56 54.80 53.25
C ALA A 25 -62.24 53.35 52.87
N TYR A 26 -62.11 53.13 51.55
CA TYR A 26 -61.62 51.94 50.85
C TYR A 26 -60.98 50.86 51.74
N ARG A 27 -61.78 49.95 52.31
CA ARG A 27 -61.25 48.69 52.84
C ARG A 27 -60.84 47.85 51.63
N ARG A 28 -59.53 47.71 51.41
CA ARG A 28 -58.97 46.62 50.61
C ARG A 28 -59.57 45.33 51.15
N GLY A 29 -60.62 44.83 50.50
CA GLY A 29 -61.29 43.60 50.89
C GLY A 29 -60.24 42.50 50.90
N PHE A 30 -60.14 41.79 52.03
CA PHE A 30 -59.34 40.58 52.11
C PHE A 30 -59.86 39.63 51.05
N VAL A 31 -59.13 39.52 49.93
CA VAL A 31 -59.48 38.58 48.89
C VAL A 31 -59.32 37.21 49.51
N THR A 32 -60.44 36.55 49.75
CA THR A 32 -60.40 35.24 50.39
C THR A 32 -59.80 34.24 49.42
N ARG A 33 -59.14 33.19 49.93
CA ARG A 33 -58.60 32.11 49.09
C ARG A 33 -59.64 31.56 48.11
N HIS A 34 -60.91 31.53 48.55
CA HIS A 34 -62.06 31.12 47.73
C HIS A 34 -62.39 32.10 46.60
N GLN A 35 -62.33 33.41 46.84
CA GLN A 35 -62.51 34.43 45.80
C GLN A 35 -61.41 34.36 44.74
N VAL A 36 -60.14 34.20 45.15
CA VAL A 36 -59.03 33.99 44.20
C VAL A 36 -59.23 32.70 43.40
N SER A 37 -59.67 31.61 44.05
CA SER A 37 -59.91 30.35 43.34
C SER A 37 -61.08 30.45 42.36
N GLY A 38 -62.15 31.16 42.72
CA GLY A 38 -63.31 31.40 41.85
C GLY A 38 -62.94 32.25 40.65
N TRP A 39 -62.19 33.34 40.86
CA TRP A 39 -61.67 34.17 39.76
C TRP A 39 -60.75 33.39 38.82
N ARG A 40 -59.80 32.60 39.35
CA ARG A 40 -58.94 31.72 38.54
C ARG A 40 -59.73 30.65 37.80
N PHE A 41 -60.84 30.16 38.36
CA PHE A 41 -61.72 29.21 37.69
C PHE A 41 -62.43 29.86 36.50
N ILE A 42 -63.02 31.05 36.68
CA ILE A 42 -63.67 31.81 35.59
C ILE A 42 -62.66 32.12 34.48
N MET A 43 -61.46 32.61 34.82
CA MET A 43 -60.43 32.93 33.84
C MET A 43 -59.99 31.70 33.04
N ARG A 44 -59.83 30.53 33.68
CA ARG A 44 -59.54 29.27 32.99
C ARG A 44 -60.66 28.84 32.05
N ARG A 45 -61.93 28.98 32.48
CA ARG A 45 -63.09 28.65 31.65
C ARG A 45 -63.20 29.56 30.42
N ILE A 46 -62.92 30.86 30.55
CA ILE A 46 -62.87 31.79 29.42
C ILE A 46 -61.73 31.41 28.45
N ALA A 47 -60.53 31.14 28.97
CA ALA A 47 -59.40 30.73 28.16
C ALA A 47 -59.66 29.42 27.39
N SER A 48 -60.27 28.42 28.02
CA SER A 48 -60.68 27.18 27.35
C SER A 48 -61.76 27.42 26.30
N GLY A 49 -62.74 28.27 26.58
CA GLY A 49 -63.79 28.62 25.62
C GLY A 49 -63.24 29.32 24.37
N VAL A 50 -62.23 30.19 24.52
CA VAL A 50 -61.59 30.88 23.39
C VAL A 50 -60.65 29.95 22.62
N ALA A 51 -59.81 29.18 23.31
CA ALA A 51 -58.78 28.36 22.66
C ALA A 51 -59.32 27.05 22.06
N LEU A 52 -60.34 26.45 22.66
CA LEU A 52 -60.82 25.09 22.32
C LEU A 52 -62.31 25.06 21.92
N HIS A 53 -63.00 26.21 21.89
CA HIS A 53 -64.44 26.31 21.62
C HIS A 53 -65.35 25.46 22.56
N ASP A 54 -64.83 25.02 23.70
CA ASP A 54 -65.55 24.25 24.70
C ASP A 54 -65.35 24.83 26.11
N THR A 55 -66.45 25.01 26.84
CA THR A 55 -66.46 25.54 28.22
C THR A 55 -66.63 24.45 29.28
N ARG A 56 -66.83 23.19 28.87
CA ARG A 56 -67.14 22.06 29.76
C ARG A 56 -65.95 21.56 30.58
N MET A 57 -64.72 21.98 30.28
CA MET A 57 -63.48 21.65 31.03
C MET A 57 -63.36 20.16 31.43
N LEU A 58 -63.81 19.21 30.57
CA LEU A 58 -63.74 17.77 30.86
C LEU A 58 -62.30 17.23 30.89
N VAL A 59 -61.40 17.88 30.17
CA VAL A 59 -59.96 17.63 30.15
C VAL A 59 -59.27 19.00 30.21
N ASP A 60 -58.12 19.10 30.89
CA ASP A 60 -57.36 20.35 31.06
C ASP A 60 -56.08 20.31 30.18
N PRO A 61 -56.20 20.43 28.84
CA PRO A 61 -55.08 20.28 27.91
C PRO A 61 -53.99 21.34 28.12
N LEU A 62 -54.37 22.54 28.58
CA LEU A 62 -53.43 23.63 28.88
C LEU A 62 -52.53 23.30 30.09
N ARG A 63 -53.05 22.57 31.10
CA ARG A 63 -52.22 22.03 32.18
C ARG A 63 -51.27 20.94 31.71
N GLY A 64 -51.73 20.07 30.80
CA GLY A 64 -50.87 19.06 30.17
C GLY A 64 -49.71 19.70 29.40
N GLN A 65 -50.04 20.68 28.56
CA GLN A 65 -49.06 21.42 27.75
C GLN A 65 -48.08 22.22 28.61
N SER A 66 -48.55 22.97 29.61
CA SER A 66 -47.67 23.73 30.52
C SER A 66 -46.77 22.84 31.37
N ARG A 67 -47.26 21.68 31.84
CA ARG A 67 -46.42 20.68 32.52
C ARG A 67 -45.38 20.08 31.58
N ALA A 68 -45.76 19.76 30.34
CA ALA A 68 -44.84 19.25 29.34
C ALA A 68 -43.73 20.27 29.01
N VAL A 69 -44.08 21.56 28.85
CA VAL A 69 -43.12 22.65 28.65
C VAL A 69 -42.20 22.82 29.86
N LEU A 70 -42.75 22.77 31.08
CA LEU A 70 -41.97 22.91 32.30
C LEU A 70 -41.01 21.73 32.51
N VAL A 71 -41.45 20.50 32.25
CA VAL A 71 -40.59 19.31 32.28
C VAL A 71 -39.52 19.40 31.19
N GLY A 72 -39.89 19.82 29.97
CA GLY A 72 -38.94 20.05 28.89
C GLY A 72 -37.89 21.10 29.23
N ALA A 73 -38.29 22.21 29.85
CA ALA A 73 -37.37 23.25 30.32
C ALA A 73 -36.43 22.74 31.42
N LEU A 74 -36.95 21.97 32.39
CA LEU A 74 -36.12 21.35 33.42
C LEU A 74 -35.11 20.37 32.81
N LEU A 75 -35.53 19.51 31.89
CA LEU A 75 -34.63 18.59 31.18
C LEU A 75 -33.56 19.34 30.38
N LEU A 76 -33.92 20.44 29.71
CA LEU A 76 -32.97 21.30 28.99
C LEU A 76 -31.95 21.89 29.97
N ILE A 77 -32.40 22.47 31.09
CA ILE A 77 -31.51 23.08 32.09
C ILE A 77 -30.59 22.01 32.70
N THR A 78 -31.12 20.84 33.04
CA THR A 78 -30.31 19.73 33.56
C THR A 78 -29.32 19.23 32.52
N GLY A 79 -29.71 19.16 31.24
CA GLY A 79 -28.82 18.82 30.14
C GLY A 79 -27.70 19.83 29.97
N LEU A 80 -28.01 21.13 29.96
CA LEU A 80 -27.02 22.21 29.87
C LEU A 80 -26.08 22.23 31.09
N ALA A 81 -26.61 22.02 32.29
CA ALA A 81 -25.81 21.88 33.50
C ALA A 81 -24.88 20.67 33.43
N GLY A 82 -25.37 19.54 32.92
CA GLY A 82 -24.58 18.34 32.64
C GLY A 82 -23.45 18.62 31.64
N CYS A 83 -23.74 19.28 30.51
CA CYS A 83 -22.73 19.70 29.53
C CYS A 83 -21.70 20.66 30.14
N PHE A 84 -22.12 21.59 30.99
CA PHE A 84 -21.23 22.54 31.67
C PHE A 84 -20.27 21.83 32.62
N VAL A 85 -20.79 20.93 33.48
CA VAL A 85 -19.96 20.12 34.38
C VAL A 85 -19.01 19.23 33.58
N PHE A 86 -19.49 18.60 32.51
CA PHE A 86 -18.66 17.79 31.62
C PHE A 86 -17.52 18.60 30.99
N SER A 87 -17.79 19.85 30.59
CA SER A 87 -16.78 20.77 30.05
C SER A 87 -15.70 21.16 31.06
N LEU A 88 -16.00 21.17 32.37
CA LEU A 88 -15.01 21.44 33.42
C LEU A 88 -14.14 20.21 33.72
N ILE A 89 -14.71 19.01 33.59
CA ILE A 89 -13.99 17.74 33.82
C ILE A 89 -13.06 17.40 32.64
N ARG A 90 -13.47 17.71 31.40
CA ARG A 90 -12.65 17.55 30.19
C ARG A 90 -12.56 18.86 29.40
N PRO A 91 -11.72 19.82 29.84
CA PRO A 91 -11.52 21.05 29.10
C PRO A 91 -10.86 20.74 27.75
N ALA A 92 -11.59 20.92 26.66
CA ALA A 92 -11.07 20.67 25.31
C ALA A 92 -10.17 21.84 24.86
N GLY A 93 -8.87 21.56 24.65
CA GLY A 93 -7.91 22.49 24.06
C GLY A 93 -6.98 23.22 25.02
N VAL A 94 -6.65 22.57 26.14
CA VAL A 94 -5.50 22.93 26.98
C VAL A 94 -4.29 22.08 26.57
N VAL A 95 -3.09 22.60 26.79
CA VAL A 95 -1.81 21.95 26.40
C VAL A 95 -1.62 20.58 27.06
N GLY A 96 -2.00 20.44 28.33
CA GLY A 96 -1.79 19.20 29.09
C GLY A 96 -0.32 18.76 29.12
N ASP A 97 -0.10 17.44 29.20
CA ASP A 97 1.22 16.79 29.11
C ASP A 97 1.53 16.25 27.70
N SER A 98 0.76 16.70 26.70
CA SER A 98 0.92 16.26 25.32
C SER A 98 2.21 16.82 24.72
N ALA A 99 3.08 15.94 24.23
CA ALA A 99 4.35 16.34 23.60
C ALA A 99 4.13 16.96 22.21
N ILE A 100 3.08 16.53 21.50
CA ILE A 100 2.73 16.99 20.16
C ILE A 100 1.41 17.77 20.24
N LEU A 101 1.42 19.00 19.75
CA LEU A 101 0.27 19.91 19.76
C LEU A 101 -0.05 20.37 18.34
N ALA A 102 -1.34 20.55 18.05
CA ALA A 102 -1.80 21.20 16.84
C ALA A 102 -2.64 22.42 17.20
N ASP A 103 -2.40 23.55 16.55
CA ASP A 103 -3.29 24.70 16.66
C ASP A 103 -4.65 24.36 16.02
N ARG A 104 -5.73 24.55 16.77
CA ARG A 104 -7.11 24.33 16.33
C ARG A 104 -7.49 25.11 15.08
N THR A 105 -6.93 26.30 14.88
CA THR A 105 -7.33 27.23 13.83
C THR A 105 -6.52 27.07 12.55
N THR A 106 -5.21 26.86 12.69
CA THR A 106 -4.26 26.80 11.55
C THR A 106 -3.80 25.38 11.23
N ALA A 107 -4.08 24.41 12.11
CA ALA A 107 -3.51 23.07 12.09
C ALA A 107 -1.97 23.03 12.14
N ALA A 108 -1.31 24.16 12.48
CA ALA A 108 0.14 24.21 12.63
C ALA A 108 0.58 23.26 13.75
N LEU A 109 1.61 22.46 13.46
CA LEU A 109 2.15 21.46 14.37
C LEU A 109 3.26 22.04 15.21
N TYR A 110 3.26 21.66 16.49
CA TYR A 110 4.29 22.02 17.44
C TYR A 110 4.69 20.81 18.28
N VAL A 111 5.95 20.79 18.69
CA VAL A 111 6.48 19.81 19.63
C VAL A 111 7.12 20.52 20.80
N ARG A 112 6.87 20.00 22.00
CA ARG A 112 7.45 20.53 23.24
C ARG A 112 8.77 19.84 23.55
N LEU A 113 9.87 20.60 23.61
CA LEU A 113 11.17 20.13 24.08
C LEU A 113 11.57 20.95 25.31
N GLY A 114 11.61 20.29 26.47
CA GLY A 114 11.79 20.97 27.74
C GLY A 114 10.69 22.01 27.98
N ASP A 115 11.11 23.28 28.11
CA ASP A 115 10.22 24.41 28.37
C ASP A 115 9.89 25.24 27.11
N GLN A 116 10.40 24.83 25.94
CA GLN A 116 10.15 25.53 24.67
C GLN A 116 9.24 24.74 23.74
N LEU A 117 8.44 25.49 22.99
CA LEU A 117 7.54 25.01 21.95
C LEU A 117 8.15 25.31 20.58
N HIS A 118 8.50 24.27 19.84
CA HIS A 118 9.08 24.39 18.51
C HIS A 118 8.01 24.12 17.45
N PRO A 119 7.83 25.00 16.44
CA PRO A 119 7.04 24.65 15.27
C PRO A 119 7.72 23.50 14.51
N VAL A 120 6.93 22.59 13.94
CA VAL A 120 7.44 21.40 13.23
C VAL A 120 6.88 21.31 11.82
N LEU A 121 7.71 20.88 10.88
CA LEU A 121 7.34 20.78 9.45
C LEU A 121 6.26 19.73 9.13
N ASN A 122 6.20 18.64 9.89
CA ASN A 122 5.26 17.53 9.63
C ASN A 122 5.07 16.67 10.88
N LEU A 123 3.98 15.88 10.89
CA LEU A 123 3.65 14.99 12.00
C LEU A 123 4.71 13.89 12.22
N THR A 124 5.29 13.38 11.13
CA THR A 124 6.34 12.35 11.18
C THR A 124 7.55 12.82 11.99
N SER A 125 8.03 14.03 11.72
CA SER A 125 9.12 14.66 12.48
C SER A 125 8.73 14.85 13.94
N ALA A 126 7.51 15.31 14.23
CA ALA A 126 7.06 15.51 15.61
C ALA A 126 7.02 14.20 16.40
N ARG A 127 6.59 13.09 15.77
CA ARG A 127 6.60 11.75 16.35
C ARG A 127 8.01 11.23 16.60
N LEU A 128 8.92 11.41 15.65
CA LEU A 128 10.35 11.06 15.80
C LEU A 128 10.99 11.79 16.98
N ILE A 129 10.74 13.10 17.10
CA ILE A 129 11.28 13.92 18.19
C ILE A 129 10.70 13.49 19.54
N ALA A 130 9.38 13.27 19.61
CA ALA A 130 8.67 12.81 20.80
C ALA A 130 8.98 11.35 21.18
N GLY A 131 9.49 10.56 20.24
CA GLY A 131 9.81 9.14 20.43
C GLY A 131 8.59 8.23 20.57
N ARG A 132 7.40 8.68 20.15
CA ARG A 132 6.14 7.93 20.31
C ARG A 132 5.10 8.30 19.22
N PRO A 133 4.23 7.35 18.83
CA PRO A 133 3.31 7.53 17.70
C PRO A 133 2.03 8.27 18.09
N ASP A 134 2.17 9.34 18.87
CA ASP A 134 1.04 10.10 19.36
C ASP A 134 0.38 10.90 18.23
N ASN A 135 -0.92 11.12 18.36
CA ASN A 135 -1.66 12.10 17.57
C ASN A 135 -1.57 13.47 18.25
N PRO A 136 -1.53 14.57 17.47
CA PRO A 136 -1.41 15.90 18.03
C PRO A 136 -2.65 16.27 18.86
N ALA A 137 -2.44 16.83 20.05
CA ALA A 137 -3.53 17.39 20.84
C ALA A 137 -3.95 18.75 20.27
N THR A 138 -5.25 18.92 19.98
CA THR A 138 -5.76 20.17 19.40
C THR A 138 -5.96 21.25 20.45
N VAL A 139 -5.13 22.29 20.41
CA VAL A 139 -5.06 23.37 21.41
C VAL A 139 -5.43 24.72 20.79
N LYS A 140 -5.95 25.66 21.58
CA LYS A 140 -6.22 27.03 21.10
C LYS A 140 -4.92 27.80 20.91
N SER A 141 -4.82 28.64 19.87
CA SER A 141 -3.64 29.49 19.63
C SER A 141 -3.22 30.30 20.87
N SER A 142 -4.19 30.84 21.63
CA SER A 142 -3.94 31.62 22.84
C SER A 142 -3.26 30.85 23.99
N GLU A 143 -3.37 29.53 24.00
CA GLU A 143 -2.65 28.69 24.97
C GLU A 143 -1.23 28.42 24.50
N LEU A 144 -1.03 28.29 23.18
CA LEU A 144 0.30 28.12 22.59
C LEU A 144 1.15 29.40 22.76
N ASP A 145 0.52 30.58 22.70
CA ASP A 145 1.17 31.88 22.88
C ASP A 145 1.71 32.12 24.31
N GLN A 146 1.28 31.32 25.29
CA GLN A 146 1.78 31.40 26.66
C GLN A 146 3.11 30.66 26.85
N LEU A 147 3.52 29.81 25.89
CA LEU A 147 4.75 29.04 25.94
C LEU A 147 5.88 29.74 25.21
N ALA A 148 7.11 29.58 25.69
CA ALA A 148 8.29 30.11 25.01
C ALA A 148 8.45 29.43 23.64
N ARG A 149 8.64 30.22 22.58
CA ARG A 149 8.81 29.69 21.21
C ARG A 149 10.28 29.39 20.91
N GLY A 150 10.51 28.26 20.26
CA GLY A 150 11.79 27.89 19.65
C GLY A 150 11.77 28.01 18.12
N ASN A 151 12.89 27.64 17.48
CA ASN A 151 13.03 27.63 16.02
C ASN A 151 12.19 26.52 15.36
N LEU A 152 11.89 26.69 14.08
CA LEU A 152 11.25 25.66 13.24
C LEU A 152 12.19 24.46 13.10
N ILE A 153 11.68 23.26 13.34
CA ILE A 153 12.43 22.01 13.25
C ILE A 153 11.70 20.97 12.39
N GLY A 154 12.41 19.90 12.05
CA GLY A 154 11.85 18.74 11.34
C GLY A 154 12.54 18.45 10.02
N ILE A 155 12.09 17.38 9.38
CA ILE A 155 12.66 16.85 8.13
C ILE A 155 11.84 17.38 6.95
N PRO A 156 12.41 18.25 6.09
CA PRO A 156 11.71 18.74 4.90
C PRO A 156 11.41 17.58 3.94
N GLY A 157 10.17 17.48 3.47
CA GLY A 157 9.75 16.44 2.53
C GLY A 157 9.47 15.07 3.16
N ALA A 158 9.55 14.91 4.48
CA ALA A 158 9.08 13.70 5.16
C ALA A 158 7.55 13.52 4.97
N PRO A 159 7.04 12.28 5.01
CA PRO A 159 5.64 12.00 4.72
C PRO A 159 4.73 12.59 5.82
N GLU A 160 3.62 13.22 5.43
CA GLU A 160 2.65 13.73 6.40
C GLU A 160 1.76 12.63 6.98
N ARG A 161 1.44 11.62 6.16
CA ARG A 161 0.59 10.49 6.51
C ARG A 161 1.36 9.19 6.40
N MET A 162 1.42 8.45 7.52
CA MET A 162 2.02 7.12 7.60
C MET A 162 1.00 6.11 8.13
N VAL A 163 0.11 5.64 7.25
CA VAL A 163 -0.87 4.59 7.57
C VAL A 163 -0.38 3.29 6.95
N GLN A 164 0.14 2.38 7.77
CA GLN A 164 0.71 1.12 7.30
C GLN A 164 -0.38 0.21 6.72
N ASN A 165 -0.11 -0.33 5.53
CA ASN A 165 -0.90 -1.40 4.94
C ASN A 165 -0.76 -2.68 5.78
N THR A 166 -1.88 -3.32 6.09
CA THR A 166 -1.93 -4.48 6.99
C THR A 166 -1.61 -5.81 6.29
N THR A 167 -1.32 -5.80 4.98
CA THR A 167 -0.91 -7.01 4.26
C THR A 167 0.37 -7.60 4.86
N ARG A 168 0.45 -8.93 4.81
CA ARG A 168 1.62 -9.71 5.22
C ARG A 168 2.33 -10.33 4.02
N ASP A 169 1.67 -10.33 2.87
CA ASP A 169 2.22 -10.79 1.60
C ASP A 169 2.93 -9.63 0.92
N ALA A 170 4.19 -9.85 0.54
CA ALA A 170 4.94 -8.89 -0.23
C ALA A 170 4.72 -9.16 -1.72
N ASP A 171 4.19 -8.18 -2.45
CA ASP A 171 3.97 -8.24 -3.89
C ASP A 171 4.51 -6.96 -4.52
N TRP A 172 5.60 -7.10 -5.28
CA TRP A 172 6.28 -5.99 -5.95
C TRP A 172 6.38 -6.30 -7.43
N THR A 173 5.94 -5.39 -8.28
CA THR A 173 5.99 -5.58 -9.74
C THR A 173 6.58 -4.36 -10.42
N VAL A 174 7.54 -4.56 -11.31
CA VAL A 174 8.09 -3.53 -12.18
C VAL A 174 7.73 -3.88 -13.61
N CYS A 175 7.02 -3.01 -14.31
CA CYS A 175 6.64 -3.19 -15.70
C CYS A 175 7.35 -2.18 -16.60
N ASP A 176 7.71 -2.57 -17.81
CA ASP A 176 8.20 -1.69 -18.87
C ASP A 176 7.36 -1.90 -20.14
N ALA A 177 6.76 -0.81 -20.61
CA ALA A 177 6.00 -0.78 -21.85
C ALA A 177 6.78 0.00 -22.91
N VAL A 178 7.01 -0.62 -24.07
CA VAL A 178 7.74 0.03 -25.18
C VAL A 178 6.85 0.90 -26.07
N SER A 179 5.53 0.77 -25.95
CA SER A 179 4.53 1.54 -26.70
C SER A 179 3.20 1.61 -25.94
N GLY A 180 2.27 2.42 -26.45
CA GLY A 180 0.94 2.61 -25.87
C GLY A 180 0.89 3.59 -24.69
N ASP A 181 -0.28 3.72 -24.07
CA ASP A 181 -0.54 4.73 -23.03
C ASP A 181 0.30 4.51 -21.76
N ALA A 182 0.72 3.28 -21.50
CA ALA A 182 1.54 2.89 -20.36
C ALA A 182 3.06 3.00 -20.64
N MET A 183 3.49 3.59 -21.77
CA MET A 183 4.90 3.67 -22.18
C MET A 183 5.83 4.12 -21.04
N GLY A 184 6.93 3.38 -20.87
CA GLY A 184 7.93 3.57 -19.83
C GLY A 184 7.76 2.64 -18.62
N VAL A 185 8.62 2.85 -17.62
CA VAL A 185 8.66 1.99 -16.42
C VAL A 185 7.56 2.38 -15.44
N THR A 186 6.77 1.39 -14.98
CA THR A 186 5.79 1.54 -13.92
C THR A 186 6.08 0.56 -12.79
N VAL A 187 6.19 1.05 -11.56
CA VAL A 187 6.26 0.21 -10.36
C VAL A 187 4.87 0.05 -9.75
N ILE A 188 4.50 -1.17 -9.38
CA ILE A 188 3.19 -1.55 -8.86
C ILE A 188 3.39 -2.23 -7.50
N THR A 189 2.58 -1.84 -6.52
CA THR A 189 2.59 -2.41 -5.17
C THR A 189 1.32 -3.20 -4.88
N GLY A 190 1.46 -4.37 -4.28
CA GLY A 190 0.33 -5.20 -3.87
C GLY A 190 -0.18 -6.13 -4.98
N PRO A 191 -1.35 -6.76 -4.76
CA PRO A 191 -1.84 -7.82 -5.62
C PRO A 191 -2.22 -7.32 -7.01
N LEU A 192 -1.94 -8.15 -8.01
CA LEU A 192 -2.25 -7.89 -9.41
C LEU A 192 -3.67 -8.36 -9.77
N SER A 193 -4.26 -7.73 -10.79
CA SER A 193 -5.54 -8.16 -11.37
C SER A 193 -5.33 -8.75 -12.77
N GLY A 194 -5.92 -9.92 -13.02
CA GLY A 194 -5.86 -10.61 -14.31
C GLY A 194 -7.05 -10.33 -15.23
N GLY A 195 -7.04 -10.97 -16.40
CA GLY A 195 -8.13 -10.96 -17.38
C GLY A 195 -8.08 -9.80 -18.37
N GLY A 196 -8.76 -9.99 -19.51
CA GLY A 196 -8.67 -9.08 -20.65
C GLY A 196 -7.28 -9.10 -21.29
N GLU A 197 -6.80 -7.94 -21.71
CA GLU A 197 -5.47 -7.75 -22.33
C GLU A 197 -4.37 -7.41 -21.30
N ARG A 198 -4.66 -7.53 -20.00
CA ARG A 198 -3.69 -7.28 -18.94
C ARG A 198 -2.56 -8.29 -18.97
N ALA A 199 -1.36 -7.87 -18.60
CA ALA A 199 -0.22 -8.77 -18.52
C ALA A 199 -0.48 -9.93 -17.54
N THR A 200 -0.18 -11.14 -18.00
CA THR A 200 -0.28 -12.37 -17.23
C THR A 200 1.07 -13.06 -17.17
N LYS A 201 1.22 -14.05 -16.28
CA LYS A 201 2.44 -14.86 -16.16
C LYS A 201 2.90 -15.35 -17.54
N LEU A 202 4.16 -15.10 -17.85
CA LEU A 202 4.83 -15.59 -19.04
C LEU A 202 5.03 -17.11 -18.89
N PRO A 203 4.49 -17.94 -19.78
CA PRO A 203 4.72 -19.38 -19.80
C PRO A 203 6.22 -19.73 -19.86
N SER A 204 6.60 -20.90 -19.33
CA SER A 204 8.01 -21.32 -19.28
C SER A 204 8.62 -21.60 -20.65
N ASN A 205 7.79 -21.86 -21.66
CA ASN A 205 8.16 -22.06 -23.06
C ASN A 205 8.03 -20.78 -23.89
N GLU A 206 7.82 -19.63 -23.26
CA GLU A 206 7.80 -18.32 -23.91
C GLU A 206 8.93 -17.43 -23.36
N ALA A 207 9.43 -16.55 -24.21
CA ALA A 207 10.53 -15.65 -23.85
C ALA A 207 10.38 -14.29 -24.54
N VAL A 208 11.03 -13.27 -23.95
CA VAL A 208 11.10 -11.93 -24.54
C VAL A 208 12.56 -11.64 -24.89
N LEU A 209 12.81 -11.32 -26.16
CA LEU A 209 14.13 -10.95 -26.65
C LEU A 209 14.32 -9.43 -26.51
N VAL A 210 15.31 -9.02 -25.73
CA VAL A 210 15.55 -7.60 -25.43
C VAL A 210 16.99 -7.19 -25.71
N ARG A 211 17.21 -5.89 -25.88
CA ARG A 211 18.52 -5.25 -25.99
C ARG A 211 18.68 -4.22 -24.88
N ASN A 212 19.72 -4.38 -24.08
CA ASN A 212 20.15 -3.34 -23.16
C ASN A 212 21.20 -2.48 -23.88
N GLU A 213 20.95 -1.18 -24.01
CA GLU A 213 21.77 -0.26 -24.80
C GLU A 213 22.92 0.38 -24.00
N GLY A 214 22.97 0.22 -22.68
CA GLY A 214 23.92 0.92 -21.82
C GLY A 214 24.54 0.10 -20.68
N GLY A 215 25.68 0.59 -20.19
CA GLY A 215 26.42 0.04 -19.04
C GLY A 215 27.30 -1.18 -19.37
N ALA A 216 27.85 -1.80 -18.33
CA ALA A 216 28.69 -3.01 -18.46
C ALA A 216 27.93 -4.22 -19.05
N ASN A 217 26.59 -4.18 -18.98
CA ASN A 217 25.70 -5.26 -19.42
C ASN A 217 25.01 -4.95 -20.75
N ALA A 218 25.62 -4.10 -21.59
CA ALA A 218 25.12 -3.83 -22.93
C ALA A 218 25.16 -5.11 -23.79
N GLY A 219 24.08 -5.39 -24.54
CA GLY A 219 24.00 -6.61 -25.34
C GLY A 219 22.57 -7.08 -25.57
N THR A 220 22.45 -8.28 -26.17
CA THR A 220 21.17 -8.95 -26.37
C THR A 220 20.94 -9.95 -25.24
N TRP A 221 19.73 -9.94 -24.70
CA TRP A 221 19.35 -10.75 -23.55
C TRP A 221 18.03 -11.46 -23.84
N LEU A 222 17.91 -12.67 -23.30
CA LEU A 222 16.67 -13.42 -23.28
C LEU A 222 16.05 -13.30 -21.89
N LEU A 223 14.81 -12.82 -21.81
CA LEU A 223 14.02 -12.84 -20.58
C LEU A 223 13.14 -14.08 -20.61
N TRP A 224 13.34 -14.99 -19.65
CA TRP A 224 12.67 -16.28 -19.60
C TRP A 224 12.58 -16.75 -18.16
N ASN A 225 11.52 -17.49 -17.80
CA ASN A 225 11.39 -18.19 -16.51
C ASN A 225 11.85 -17.37 -15.26
N GLY A 226 11.47 -16.09 -15.17
CA GLY A 226 11.80 -15.25 -14.01
C GLY A 226 13.22 -14.68 -13.96
N ARG A 227 14.04 -14.85 -15.02
CA ARG A 227 15.43 -14.41 -15.09
C ARG A 227 15.78 -13.80 -16.46
N ARG A 228 16.96 -13.17 -16.54
CA ARG A 228 17.58 -12.69 -17.78
C ARG A 228 18.88 -13.45 -18.03
N SER A 229 19.12 -13.87 -19.26
CA SER A 229 20.39 -14.50 -19.65
C SER A 229 20.97 -13.82 -20.89
N LEU A 230 22.28 -13.60 -20.89
CA LEU A 230 22.98 -13.04 -22.04
C LEU A 230 22.90 -14.01 -23.22
N LEU A 231 22.65 -13.50 -24.42
CA LEU A 231 22.52 -14.30 -25.63
C LEU A 231 23.25 -13.62 -26.79
N ASP A 232 24.18 -14.33 -27.42
CA ASP A 232 24.75 -13.91 -28.71
C ASP A 232 23.92 -14.46 -29.86
N LEU A 233 23.32 -13.56 -30.65
CA LEU A 233 22.51 -13.93 -31.82
C LEU A 233 23.34 -14.52 -32.98
N ASN A 234 24.67 -14.37 -32.92
CA ASN A 234 25.57 -14.98 -33.91
C ASN A 234 25.88 -16.45 -33.61
N ASP A 235 25.66 -16.91 -32.37
CA ASP A 235 25.82 -18.32 -32.01
C ASP A 235 24.61 -19.13 -32.48
N ARG A 236 24.69 -19.62 -33.72
CA ARG A 236 23.63 -20.42 -34.35
C ARG A 236 23.40 -21.76 -33.68
N ALA A 237 24.39 -22.31 -32.97
CA ALA A 237 24.23 -23.55 -32.24
C ALA A 237 23.24 -23.36 -31.09
N VAL A 238 23.38 -22.25 -30.36
CA VAL A 238 22.49 -21.86 -29.27
C VAL A 238 21.14 -21.37 -29.80
N THR A 239 21.10 -20.41 -30.73
CA THR A 239 19.81 -19.85 -31.19
C THR A 239 18.93 -20.91 -31.88
N GLY A 240 19.55 -21.85 -32.61
CA GLY A 240 18.84 -22.96 -33.24
C GLY A 240 18.26 -23.93 -32.21
N ALA A 241 19.03 -24.26 -31.16
CA ALA A 241 18.59 -25.14 -30.07
C ALA A 241 17.48 -24.51 -29.20
N LEU A 242 17.52 -23.18 -29.01
CA LEU A 242 16.48 -22.42 -28.33
C LEU A 242 15.17 -22.33 -29.13
N GLY A 243 15.17 -22.69 -30.41
CA GLY A 243 13.99 -22.62 -31.27
C GLY A 243 13.74 -21.25 -31.91
N LEU A 244 14.72 -20.35 -31.92
CA LEU A 244 14.54 -18.97 -32.45
C LEU A 244 14.45 -18.90 -33.98
N GLY A 245 14.68 -20.01 -34.68
CA GLY A 245 14.65 -20.09 -36.14
C GLY A 245 15.82 -19.38 -36.82
N VAL A 246 15.69 -19.19 -38.13
CA VAL A 246 16.73 -18.53 -38.96
C VAL A 246 16.56 -17.01 -38.94
N GLU A 247 15.31 -16.55 -39.00
CA GLU A 247 14.91 -15.14 -38.94
C GLU A 247 14.51 -14.76 -37.51
N VAL A 248 15.51 -14.39 -36.70
CA VAL A 248 15.26 -13.92 -35.34
C VAL A 248 14.75 -12.47 -35.41
N PRO A 249 13.62 -12.14 -34.77
CA PRO A 249 13.11 -10.76 -34.73
C PRO A 249 14.12 -9.83 -34.04
N ALA A 250 14.09 -8.54 -34.41
CA ALA A 250 14.94 -7.55 -33.77
C ALA A 250 14.64 -7.47 -32.25
N PRO A 251 15.65 -7.57 -31.37
CA PRO A 251 15.44 -7.40 -29.94
C PRO A 251 14.88 -6.01 -29.62
N ARG A 252 13.87 -5.92 -28.76
CA ARG A 252 13.32 -4.63 -28.33
C ARG A 252 14.20 -3.97 -27.27
N ALA A 253 14.25 -2.65 -27.23
CA ALA A 253 14.93 -1.94 -26.14
C ALA A 253 14.24 -2.25 -24.80
N VAL A 254 15.02 -2.38 -23.73
CA VAL A 254 14.53 -2.54 -22.36
C VAL A 254 15.02 -1.40 -21.49
N ALA A 255 14.12 -0.81 -20.69
CA ALA A 255 14.50 0.23 -19.75
C ALA A 255 15.35 -0.35 -18.60
N PRO A 256 16.35 0.40 -18.09
CA PRO A 256 17.21 -0.07 -16.99
C PRO A 256 16.43 -0.51 -15.74
N GLY A 257 15.29 0.12 -15.46
CA GLY A 257 14.43 -0.22 -14.32
C GLY A 257 13.89 -1.65 -14.37
N LEU A 258 13.30 -2.07 -15.49
CA LEU A 258 12.88 -3.46 -15.66
C LEU A 258 14.08 -4.40 -15.77
N PHE A 259 15.10 -3.99 -16.54
CA PHE A 259 16.28 -4.83 -16.75
C PHE A 259 16.90 -5.25 -15.41
N ASN A 260 17.10 -4.31 -14.48
CA ASN A 260 17.70 -4.57 -13.17
C ASN A 260 16.77 -5.28 -12.18
N ALA A 261 15.44 -5.17 -12.36
CA ALA A 261 14.45 -5.88 -11.55
C ALA A 261 14.40 -7.39 -11.84
N ILE A 262 14.98 -7.84 -12.96
CA ILE A 262 15.03 -9.25 -13.35
C ILE A 262 16.38 -9.83 -12.93
N PRO A 263 16.42 -10.88 -12.09
CA PRO A 263 17.64 -11.56 -11.69
C PRO A 263 18.47 -12.05 -12.89
N GLU A 264 19.78 -11.87 -12.81
CA GLU A 264 20.71 -12.34 -13.84
C GLU A 264 21.00 -13.84 -13.70
N GLY A 265 20.86 -14.57 -14.79
CA GLY A 265 21.30 -15.95 -14.92
C GLY A 265 22.59 -16.08 -15.73
N PRO A 266 23.20 -17.28 -15.77
CA PRO A 266 24.30 -17.57 -16.66
C PRO A 266 23.95 -17.21 -18.12
N ALA A 267 24.99 -16.85 -18.86
CA ALA A 267 24.89 -16.66 -20.29
C ALA A 267 24.46 -17.97 -20.98
N LEU A 268 23.62 -17.85 -22.01
CA LEU A 268 23.22 -18.99 -22.84
C LEU A 268 24.32 -19.23 -23.87
N VAL A 269 25.28 -20.06 -23.52
CA VAL A 269 26.42 -20.48 -24.36
C VAL A 269 26.58 -21.99 -24.27
N PRO A 270 27.24 -22.66 -25.21
CA PRO A 270 27.58 -24.07 -25.03
C PRO A 270 28.41 -24.27 -23.76
N PRO A 271 28.06 -25.21 -22.86
CA PRO A 271 28.83 -25.42 -21.65
C PRO A 271 30.23 -25.96 -22.00
N ALA A 272 31.25 -25.49 -21.29
CA ALA A 272 32.59 -26.04 -21.42
C ALA A 272 32.64 -27.45 -20.82
N ILE A 273 32.97 -28.44 -21.65
CA ILE A 273 33.11 -29.84 -21.22
C ILE A 273 34.60 -30.22 -21.27
N PRO A 274 35.26 -30.46 -20.12
CA PRO A 274 36.64 -30.92 -20.09
C PRO A 274 36.81 -32.27 -20.82
N GLY A 275 37.83 -32.38 -21.66
CA GLY A 275 38.09 -33.60 -22.44
C GLY A 275 37.12 -33.84 -23.59
N ALA A 276 36.36 -32.83 -24.04
CA ALA A 276 35.42 -32.98 -25.16
C ALA A 276 36.10 -33.58 -26.42
N GLY A 277 35.53 -34.67 -26.94
CA GLY A 277 36.07 -35.45 -28.06
C GLY A 277 36.97 -36.63 -27.64
N GLU A 278 37.39 -36.71 -26.37
CA GLU A 278 38.18 -37.84 -25.86
C GLU A 278 37.28 -39.04 -25.51
N PRO A 279 37.83 -40.27 -25.47
CA PRO A 279 37.12 -41.44 -24.96
C PRO A 279 36.75 -41.31 -23.48
N THR A 280 35.66 -41.95 -23.06
CA THR A 280 35.26 -42.01 -21.65
C THR A 280 36.22 -42.86 -20.81
N SER A 281 36.40 -42.49 -19.55
CA SER A 281 37.18 -43.29 -18.57
C SER A 281 36.42 -44.52 -18.05
N TYR A 282 35.09 -44.51 -18.19
CA TYR A 282 34.17 -45.58 -17.80
C TYR A 282 33.66 -46.34 -19.04
N PRO A 283 33.24 -47.61 -18.89
CA PRO A 283 32.72 -48.39 -20.00
C PRO A 283 31.39 -47.84 -20.47
N LEU A 284 31.30 -47.49 -21.75
CA LEU A 284 30.09 -47.06 -22.42
C LEU A 284 29.73 -48.09 -23.52
N PRO A 285 28.50 -48.64 -23.55
CA PRO A 285 28.11 -49.68 -24.52
C PRO A 285 28.11 -49.23 -25.98
N VAL A 286 28.11 -47.91 -26.20
CA VAL A 286 28.09 -47.27 -27.52
C VAL A 286 29.34 -46.42 -27.72
N THR A 287 29.76 -46.25 -28.97
CA THR A 287 30.86 -45.34 -29.32
C THR A 287 30.38 -43.90 -29.28
N ALA A 288 30.55 -43.24 -28.12
CA ALA A 288 30.29 -41.82 -27.97
C ALA A 288 31.41 -41.18 -27.12
N PRO A 289 32.11 -40.15 -27.62
CA PRO A 289 33.14 -39.46 -26.85
C PRO A 289 32.53 -38.55 -25.77
N ILE A 290 33.36 -38.06 -24.87
CA ILE A 290 33.01 -36.99 -23.93
C ILE A 290 32.50 -35.77 -24.72
N GLY A 291 31.39 -35.19 -24.28
CA GLY A 291 30.69 -34.09 -24.96
C GLY A 291 29.59 -34.54 -25.93
N ALA A 292 29.51 -35.82 -26.29
CA ALA A 292 28.44 -36.34 -27.12
C ALA A 292 27.10 -36.42 -26.35
N VAL A 293 26.02 -36.59 -27.11
CA VAL A 293 24.67 -36.76 -26.58
C VAL A 293 24.14 -38.15 -26.90
N ILE A 294 23.53 -38.79 -25.92
CA ILE A 294 22.90 -40.11 -26.00
C ILE A 294 21.40 -39.97 -25.75
N ALA A 295 20.62 -40.82 -26.39
CA ALA A 295 19.19 -40.95 -26.19
C ALA A 295 18.87 -42.22 -25.39
N ALA A 296 17.86 -42.17 -24.54
CA ALA A 296 17.24 -43.35 -23.95
C ALA A 296 15.73 -43.12 -23.83
N PHE A 297 14.96 -44.20 -23.68
CA PHE A 297 13.52 -44.13 -23.43
C PHE A 297 13.21 -44.58 -22.02
N ASP A 298 12.37 -43.80 -21.33
CA ASP A 298 11.76 -44.21 -20.07
C ASP A 298 10.76 -45.36 -20.29
N ALA A 299 10.30 -45.96 -19.20
CA ALA A 299 9.31 -47.05 -19.22
C ALA A 299 7.97 -46.64 -19.89
N ASP A 300 7.65 -45.35 -19.89
CA ASP A 300 6.46 -44.77 -20.53
C ASP A 300 6.72 -44.33 -21.98
N THR A 301 7.87 -44.69 -22.57
CA THR A 301 8.33 -44.32 -23.93
C THR A 301 8.69 -42.83 -24.09
N THR A 302 8.84 -42.08 -23.00
CA THR A 302 9.35 -40.71 -23.05
C THR A 302 10.84 -40.71 -23.42
N LEU A 303 11.21 -39.94 -24.44
CA LEU A 303 12.59 -39.76 -24.87
C LEU A 303 13.35 -38.87 -23.88
N ARG A 304 14.47 -39.38 -23.35
CA ARG A 304 15.43 -38.64 -22.51
C ARG A 304 16.77 -38.49 -23.22
N HIS A 305 17.41 -37.35 -22.98
CA HIS A 305 18.74 -37.05 -23.47
C HIS A 305 19.74 -37.03 -22.33
N TYR A 306 20.94 -37.52 -22.59
CA TYR A 306 22.06 -37.53 -21.66
C TYR A 306 23.30 -36.96 -22.33
N ALA A 307 24.03 -36.10 -21.63
CA ALA A 307 25.36 -35.66 -22.02
C ALA A 307 26.42 -36.62 -21.46
N VAL A 308 27.38 -37.00 -22.29
CA VAL A 308 28.53 -37.83 -21.90
C VAL A 308 29.60 -36.92 -21.28
N LEU A 309 29.95 -37.14 -20.02
CA LEU A 309 30.99 -36.40 -19.31
C LEU A 309 32.17 -37.32 -18.97
N GLY A 310 33.27 -36.76 -18.47
CA GLY A 310 34.47 -37.57 -18.14
C GLY A 310 34.27 -38.57 -16.99
N ASP A 311 33.29 -38.30 -16.13
CA ASP A 311 32.98 -39.03 -14.89
C ASP A 311 31.63 -39.75 -14.90
N GLY A 312 30.78 -39.55 -15.91
CA GLY A 312 29.48 -40.22 -16.04
C GLY A 312 28.54 -39.58 -17.06
N LEU A 313 27.27 -40.00 -17.03
CA LEU A 313 26.19 -39.39 -17.81
C LEU A 313 25.45 -38.34 -16.99
N ALA A 314 25.18 -37.17 -17.57
CA ALA A 314 24.31 -36.16 -17.00
C ALA A 314 22.97 -36.10 -17.77
N PRO A 315 21.81 -36.21 -17.10
CA PRO A 315 20.52 -36.00 -17.77
C PRO A 315 20.40 -34.53 -18.19
N VAL A 316 20.02 -34.27 -19.44
CA VAL A 316 19.95 -32.92 -20.00
C VAL A 316 18.60 -32.64 -20.67
N SER A 317 18.25 -31.35 -20.74
CA SER A 317 17.05 -30.93 -21.48
C SER A 317 17.20 -31.13 -22.98
N PRO A 318 16.09 -31.26 -23.75
CA PRO A 318 16.11 -31.23 -25.20
C PRO A 318 16.87 -30.03 -25.79
N VAL A 319 16.75 -28.85 -25.18
CA VAL A 319 17.48 -27.64 -25.59
C VAL A 319 18.98 -27.82 -25.39
N LEU A 320 19.41 -28.24 -24.19
CA LEU A 320 20.83 -28.41 -23.92
C LEU A 320 21.44 -29.54 -24.77
N ALA A 321 20.70 -30.62 -24.99
CA ALA A 321 21.08 -31.67 -25.93
C ALA A 321 21.28 -31.14 -27.36
N ALA A 322 20.38 -30.27 -27.82
CA ALA A 322 20.51 -29.62 -29.12
C ALA A 322 21.68 -28.63 -29.15
N ILE A 323 21.93 -27.86 -28.08
CA ILE A 323 23.11 -26.97 -27.97
C ILE A 323 24.39 -27.78 -28.15
N LEU A 324 24.55 -28.87 -27.41
CA LEU A 324 25.74 -29.73 -27.48
C LEU A 324 25.93 -30.30 -28.88
N ARG A 325 24.87 -30.87 -29.48
CA ARG A 325 24.92 -31.46 -30.83
C ARG A 325 25.21 -30.44 -31.93
N ASN A 326 24.58 -29.26 -31.85
CA ASN A 326 24.79 -28.20 -32.84
C ASN A 326 26.19 -27.59 -32.72
N THR A 327 26.77 -27.61 -31.52
CA THR A 327 28.14 -27.14 -31.28
C THR A 327 29.16 -28.13 -31.87
N ASN A 328 29.01 -29.42 -31.57
CA ASN A 328 29.83 -30.47 -32.16
C ASN A 328 29.12 -31.83 -32.08
N SER A 329 28.87 -32.46 -33.23
CA SER A 329 28.28 -33.80 -33.28
C SER A 329 29.30 -34.93 -33.06
N PHE A 330 30.59 -34.62 -33.09
CA PHE A 330 31.69 -35.60 -33.06
C PHE A 330 31.55 -36.69 -34.14
N GLY A 331 30.96 -36.35 -35.29
CA GLY A 331 30.73 -37.28 -36.39
C GLY A 331 29.51 -38.20 -36.21
N LEU A 332 28.69 -37.98 -35.17
CA LEU A 332 27.48 -38.75 -34.92
C LEU A 332 26.26 -38.09 -35.59
N ASP A 333 25.73 -38.73 -36.62
CA ASP A 333 24.53 -38.24 -37.33
C ASP A 333 23.31 -38.15 -36.40
N GLN A 334 23.14 -39.12 -35.50
CA GLN A 334 22.06 -39.17 -34.50
C GLN A 334 22.61 -39.57 -33.12
N PRO A 335 21.93 -39.20 -32.01
CA PRO A 335 22.31 -39.66 -30.69
C PRO A 335 22.22 -41.19 -30.65
N PRO A 336 23.30 -41.90 -30.28
CA PRO A 336 23.20 -43.34 -30.03
C PRO A 336 22.14 -43.61 -28.96
N GLN A 337 21.45 -44.74 -29.08
CA GLN A 337 20.41 -45.13 -28.14
C GLN A 337 20.95 -46.14 -27.13
N LEU A 338 20.60 -45.95 -25.86
CA LEU A 338 20.84 -46.90 -24.77
C LEU A 338 19.52 -47.42 -24.19
N GLY A 339 19.54 -48.66 -23.72
CA GLY A 339 18.46 -49.22 -22.90
C GLY A 339 18.41 -48.60 -21.51
N ALA A 340 17.23 -48.55 -20.89
CA ALA A 340 17.05 -48.01 -19.55
C ALA A 340 17.90 -48.76 -18.49
N ASP A 341 18.09 -50.06 -18.65
CA ASP A 341 18.94 -50.87 -17.77
C ASP A 341 20.45 -50.60 -17.97
N GLU A 342 20.85 -50.22 -19.18
CA GLU A 342 22.22 -49.79 -19.48
C GLU A 342 22.52 -48.43 -18.84
N VAL A 343 21.62 -47.46 -19.00
CA VAL A 343 21.74 -46.14 -18.36
C VAL A 343 21.82 -46.28 -16.84
N ALA A 344 21.00 -47.14 -16.23
CA ALA A 344 20.98 -47.36 -14.78
C ALA A 344 22.30 -47.95 -14.22
N ARG A 345 23.13 -48.58 -15.05
CA ARG A 345 24.44 -49.12 -14.65
C ARG A 345 25.59 -48.12 -14.81
N LEU A 346 25.37 -47.00 -15.48
CA LEU A 346 26.40 -46.00 -15.74
C LEU A 346 26.50 -44.99 -14.58
N PRO A 347 27.70 -44.44 -14.31
CA PRO A 347 27.85 -43.38 -13.33
C PRO A 347 27.02 -42.14 -13.69
N VAL A 348 26.45 -41.48 -12.69
CA VAL A 348 25.73 -40.20 -12.87
C VAL A 348 26.70 -39.06 -12.63
N SER A 349 26.74 -38.11 -13.57
CA SER A 349 27.54 -36.89 -13.46
C SER A 349 26.67 -35.67 -13.18
N HIS A 350 27.24 -34.72 -12.43
CA HIS A 350 26.66 -33.41 -12.14
C HIS A 350 27.56 -32.27 -12.66
N GLY A 351 28.46 -32.56 -13.60
CA GLY A 351 29.45 -31.61 -14.10
C GLY A 351 28.90 -30.48 -14.99
N ILE A 352 27.61 -30.49 -15.34
CA ILE A 352 26.93 -29.42 -16.08
C ILE A 352 25.76 -28.89 -15.26
N ASP A 353 25.65 -27.56 -15.15
CA ASP A 353 24.44 -26.91 -14.64
C ASP A 353 23.33 -26.92 -15.71
N VAL A 354 22.45 -27.90 -15.61
CA VAL A 354 21.31 -28.07 -16.53
C VAL A 354 20.26 -26.97 -16.31
N GLY A 355 20.16 -26.42 -15.10
CA GLY A 355 19.22 -25.34 -14.75
C GLY A 355 19.59 -23.98 -15.35
N ALA A 356 20.79 -23.86 -15.93
CA ALA A 356 21.20 -22.67 -16.67
C ALA A 356 20.45 -22.49 -18.00
N TYR A 357 19.82 -23.53 -18.54
CA TYR A 357 19.19 -23.53 -19.87
C TYR A 357 17.68 -23.81 -19.80
N PRO A 358 16.89 -23.34 -20.79
CA PRO A 358 15.49 -23.73 -20.91
C PRO A 358 15.32 -25.25 -21.01
N SER A 359 14.23 -25.77 -20.44
CA SER A 359 13.88 -27.19 -20.55
C SER A 359 13.34 -27.54 -21.93
N GLU A 360 12.66 -26.59 -22.58
CA GLU A 360 12.03 -26.76 -23.90
C GLU A 360 12.37 -25.55 -24.80
N PRO A 361 12.31 -25.71 -26.13
CA PRO A 361 12.44 -24.59 -27.05
C PRO A 361 11.46 -23.46 -26.71
N VAL A 362 11.92 -22.22 -26.81
CA VAL A 362 11.14 -21.05 -26.43
C VAL A 362 10.49 -20.41 -27.65
N THR A 363 9.28 -19.89 -27.47
CA THR A 363 8.59 -19.05 -28.44
C THR A 363 8.82 -17.58 -28.06
N LEU A 364 9.30 -16.78 -29.01
CA LEU A 364 9.50 -15.35 -28.78
C LEU A 364 8.17 -14.59 -28.82
N ILE A 365 7.95 -13.76 -27.81
CA ILE A 365 6.80 -12.88 -27.76
C ILE A 365 7.01 -11.66 -28.65
N ASP A 366 6.01 -11.40 -29.48
CA ASP A 366 5.95 -10.26 -30.38
C ASP A 366 5.55 -8.99 -29.61
N ALA A 367 6.47 -8.01 -29.60
CA ALA A 367 6.27 -6.74 -28.91
C ALA A 367 5.09 -5.92 -29.47
N ALA A 368 4.68 -6.14 -30.72
CA ALA A 368 3.49 -5.48 -31.27
C ALA A 368 2.19 -6.00 -30.65
N ARG A 369 2.16 -7.28 -30.24
CA ARG A 369 1.00 -7.92 -29.59
C ARG A 369 1.03 -7.79 -28.08
N ALA A 370 2.22 -7.85 -27.49
CA ALA A 370 2.44 -7.71 -26.05
C ALA A 370 3.58 -6.72 -25.78
N PRO A 371 3.32 -5.40 -25.88
CA PRO A 371 4.33 -4.36 -25.67
C PRO A 371 4.78 -4.20 -24.21
N LEU A 372 4.03 -4.77 -23.26
CA LEU A 372 4.30 -4.69 -21.83
C LEU A 372 4.98 -5.97 -21.35
N THR A 373 6.10 -5.84 -20.64
CA THR A 373 6.69 -6.94 -19.87
C THR A 373 6.89 -6.48 -18.43
N CYS A 374 6.62 -7.37 -17.48
CA CYS A 374 6.82 -7.09 -16.07
C CYS A 374 7.69 -8.15 -15.40
N ALA A 375 8.44 -7.72 -14.40
CA ALA A 375 9.06 -8.57 -13.40
C ALA A 375 8.23 -8.46 -12.12
N ARG A 376 7.68 -9.58 -11.64
CA ARG A 376 7.01 -9.68 -10.35
C ARG A 376 7.88 -10.45 -9.39
N TRP A 377 8.05 -9.91 -8.20
CA TRP A 377 8.60 -10.64 -7.08
C TRP A 377 7.52 -10.72 -6.01
N SER A 378 7.28 -11.92 -5.50
CA SER A 378 6.32 -12.16 -4.43
C SER A 378 6.91 -12.99 -3.31
N HIS A 379 6.59 -12.63 -2.08
CA HIS A 379 6.93 -13.41 -0.90
C HIS A 379 5.68 -13.49 0.00
N PRO A 380 4.91 -14.59 -0.11
CA PRO A 380 3.81 -14.86 0.81
C PRO A 380 4.29 -14.90 2.26
N ALA A 381 3.43 -14.56 3.22
CA ALA A 381 3.81 -14.44 4.63
C ALA A 381 4.45 -15.72 5.22
N ASP A 382 3.97 -16.89 4.81
CA ASP A 382 4.41 -18.19 5.31
C ASP A 382 5.48 -18.86 4.42
N ALA A 383 5.96 -18.18 3.38
CA ALA A 383 6.97 -18.72 2.47
C ALA A 383 8.37 -18.64 3.07
N THR A 384 9.23 -19.61 2.72
CA THR A 384 10.65 -19.62 3.12
C THR A 384 11.53 -18.76 2.22
N GLY A 385 11.03 -18.32 1.08
CA GLY A 385 11.75 -17.49 0.13
C GLY A 385 10.81 -16.81 -0.86
N GLY A 386 11.31 -15.76 -1.51
CA GLY A 386 10.58 -15.02 -2.55
C GLY A 386 10.68 -15.72 -3.91
N THR A 387 9.65 -15.53 -4.74
CA THR A 387 9.58 -16.05 -6.10
C THR A 387 9.58 -14.92 -7.10
N SER A 388 10.42 -15.02 -8.13
CA SER A 388 10.46 -14.10 -9.27
C SER A 388 9.77 -14.70 -10.48
N GLU A 389 8.87 -13.94 -11.09
CA GLU A 389 8.14 -14.33 -12.29
C GLU A 389 8.16 -13.21 -13.33
N LEU A 390 8.08 -13.58 -14.60
CA LEU A 390 7.86 -12.62 -15.69
C LEU A 390 6.38 -12.60 -16.07
N LEU A 391 5.89 -11.44 -16.47
CA LEU A 391 4.55 -11.25 -17.04
C LEU A 391 4.67 -10.56 -18.39
N SER A 392 3.71 -10.82 -19.28
CA SER A 392 3.63 -10.20 -20.59
C SER A 392 2.18 -9.95 -21.01
N GLY A 393 1.92 -8.85 -21.72
CA GLY A 393 0.59 -8.49 -22.24
C GLY A 393 0.56 -7.10 -22.86
N ALA A 394 -0.64 -6.52 -23.02
CA ALA A 394 -0.81 -5.19 -23.61
C ALA A 394 -1.19 -4.09 -22.60
N ALA A 395 -1.77 -4.47 -21.46
CA ALA A 395 -2.18 -3.53 -20.41
C ALA A 395 -1.57 -3.85 -19.04
N LEU A 396 -1.39 -2.81 -18.20
CA LEU A 396 -0.88 -2.98 -16.83
C LEU A 396 -1.81 -3.88 -16.00
N PRO A 397 -1.28 -4.82 -15.20
CA PRO A 397 -2.07 -5.78 -14.42
C PRO A 397 -2.65 -5.17 -13.12
N LEU A 398 -3.33 -4.02 -13.24
CA LEU A 398 -3.83 -3.23 -12.12
C LEU A 398 -5.28 -3.59 -11.74
N PRO A 399 -5.60 -3.62 -10.43
CA PRO A 399 -6.97 -3.56 -9.93
C PRO A 399 -7.74 -2.34 -10.44
N SER A 400 -9.08 -2.42 -10.48
CA SER A 400 -9.95 -1.39 -11.08
C SER A 400 -9.99 -0.07 -10.31
N ASP A 401 -9.54 -0.03 -9.06
CA ASP A 401 -9.47 1.11 -8.16
C ASP A 401 -8.08 1.76 -8.08
N VAL A 402 -7.05 1.13 -8.66
CA VAL A 402 -5.68 1.67 -8.69
C VAL A 402 -5.44 2.42 -9.99
N ARG A 403 -4.83 3.60 -9.91
CA ARG A 403 -4.42 4.41 -11.07
C ARG A 403 -2.94 4.75 -10.97
N PRO A 404 -2.16 4.63 -12.06
CA PRO A 404 -0.78 5.08 -12.08
C PRO A 404 -0.68 6.60 -11.88
N VAL A 405 0.27 7.02 -11.07
CA VAL A 405 0.66 8.42 -10.86
C VAL A 405 2.07 8.61 -11.39
N ALA A 406 2.31 9.73 -12.09
CA ALA A 406 3.64 10.07 -12.60
C ALA A 406 4.58 10.42 -11.44
N LEU A 407 5.80 9.88 -11.46
CA LEU A 407 6.85 10.24 -10.52
C LEU A 407 7.64 11.43 -11.06
N VAL A 408 7.80 12.47 -10.24
CA VAL A 408 8.53 13.69 -10.60
C VAL A 408 10.00 13.41 -10.91
N GLY A 409 10.62 12.52 -10.11
CA GLY A 409 12.03 12.13 -10.24
C GLY A 409 12.35 11.27 -11.48
N ALA A 410 11.35 10.87 -12.26
CA ALA A 410 11.55 10.05 -13.46
C ALA A 410 12.46 10.71 -14.51
N ALA A 411 12.46 12.05 -14.59
CA ALA A 411 13.27 12.80 -15.54
C ALA A 411 14.79 12.63 -15.33
N ALA A 412 15.21 12.25 -14.11
CA ALA A 412 16.61 11.95 -13.81
C ALA A 412 17.05 10.54 -14.27
N GLY A 413 16.12 9.70 -14.78
CA GLY A 413 16.41 8.38 -15.36
C GLY A 413 16.77 7.28 -14.36
N THR A 414 16.69 7.55 -13.05
CA THR A 414 17.08 6.61 -11.98
C THR A 414 15.90 5.88 -11.32
N THR A 415 14.67 6.30 -11.61
CA THR A 415 13.44 5.79 -10.99
C THR A 415 12.39 5.46 -12.05
N ALA A 416 11.30 4.79 -11.66
CA ALA A 416 10.19 4.52 -12.56
C ALA A 416 9.54 5.82 -13.05
N ALA A 417 8.94 5.78 -14.24
CA ALA A 417 8.15 6.89 -14.76
C ALA A 417 6.84 7.07 -13.97
N ARG A 418 6.28 5.96 -13.48
CA ARG A 418 5.01 5.94 -12.76
C ARG A 418 5.04 4.96 -11.58
N VAL A 419 4.20 5.23 -10.60
CA VAL A 419 3.86 4.32 -9.51
C VAL A 419 2.37 4.02 -9.53
N ALA A 420 1.99 2.77 -9.28
CA ALA A 420 0.61 2.37 -9.09
C ALA A 420 0.46 1.70 -7.72
N THR A 421 -0.10 2.44 -6.77
CA THR A 421 -0.33 2.02 -5.39
C THR A 421 -1.74 2.40 -4.96
N ALA A 422 -2.30 1.67 -4.00
CA ALA A 422 -3.61 1.98 -3.44
C ALA A 422 -3.51 3.27 -2.61
N PRO A 423 -4.41 4.26 -2.83
CA PRO A 423 -4.35 5.51 -2.08
C PRO A 423 -4.66 5.27 -0.60
N GLY A 424 -4.05 6.05 0.29
CA GLY A 424 -4.40 6.02 1.71
C GLY A 424 -3.45 5.23 2.60
N THR A 425 -2.73 4.25 2.06
CA THR A 425 -1.83 3.39 2.84
C THR A 425 -0.46 3.25 2.20
N GLY A 426 0.58 3.09 3.02
CA GLY A 426 1.94 2.84 2.57
C GLY A 426 2.49 1.53 3.15
N PHE A 427 3.71 1.17 2.77
CA PHE A 427 4.33 -0.09 3.15
C PHE A 427 5.54 0.13 4.04
N PHE A 428 5.61 -0.61 5.14
CA PHE A 428 6.83 -0.75 5.93
C PHE A 428 7.61 -1.94 5.37
N VAL A 429 8.80 -1.67 4.82
CA VAL A 429 9.55 -2.65 4.03
C VAL A 429 10.99 -2.77 4.51
N GLN A 430 11.61 -3.90 4.20
CA GLN A 430 13.00 -4.18 4.51
C GLN A 430 13.71 -4.70 3.27
N THR A 431 14.89 -4.17 2.98
CA THR A 431 15.71 -4.63 1.86
C THR A 431 16.17 -6.07 2.12
N ILE A 432 15.96 -6.92 1.13
CA ILE A 432 16.64 -8.21 1.06
C ILE A 432 17.82 -8.09 0.11
N GLY A 433 18.95 -8.70 0.47
CA GLY A 433 20.11 -8.77 -0.40
C GLY A 433 19.76 -9.55 -1.66
N GLN A 434 20.05 -8.97 -2.83
CA GLN A 434 20.16 -9.73 -4.06
C GLN A 434 21.61 -10.21 -4.10
N GLU A 435 21.83 -11.52 -4.14
CA GLU A 435 23.15 -12.17 -4.11
C GLU A 435 23.87 -11.99 -5.46
N ASP A 436 23.95 -10.76 -5.98
CA ASP A 436 24.58 -10.46 -7.26
C ASP A 436 25.86 -9.65 -7.01
N GLY A 437 27.01 -10.22 -7.40
CA GLY A 437 28.37 -9.75 -7.12
C GLY A 437 28.80 -8.44 -7.78
N HIS A 438 27.92 -7.46 -7.92
CA HIS A 438 28.22 -6.16 -8.53
C HIS A 438 27.91 -4.99 -7.57
N GLY A 439 28.95 -4.60 -6.82
CA GLY A 439 29.39 -3.21 -6.63
C GLY A 439 28.42 -2.14 -6.09
N GLN A 440 28.57 -1.86 -4.79
CA GLN A 440 28.65 -0.51 -4.20
C GLN A 440 27.53 0.50 -4.56
N SER A 441 26.30 0.24 -4.13
CA SER A 441 25.28 1.30 -3.85
C SER A 441 23.96 0.76 -3.28
N SER A 442 23.79 -0.56 -3.18
CA SER A 442 22.73 -1.14 -2.36
C SER A 442 23.01 -0.91 -0.87
N PRO A 443 22.02 -0.47 -0.08
CA PRO A 443 22.08 -0.58 1.37
C PRO A 443 22.34 -2.03 1.80
N ALA A 444 22.84 -2.20 3.02
CA ALA A 444 22.98 -3.53 3.61
C ALA A 444 21.64 -4.28 3.59
N ALA A 445 21.68 -5.60 3.43
CA ALA A 445 20.49 -6.41 3.66
C ALA A 445 19.97 -6.14 5.07
N GLY A 446 18.67 -5.91 5.21
CA GLY A 446 18.04 -5.58 6.48
C GLY A 446 17.75 -4.09 6.70
N SER A 447 18.14 -3.19 5.79
CA SER A 447 17.79 -1.76 5.88
C SER A 447 16.28 -1.55 5.76
N LEU A 448 15.74 -0.69 6.64
CA LEU A 448 14.30 -0.42 6.75
C LEU A 448 13.90 0.80 5.94
N PHE A 449 12.71 0.74 5.34
CA PHE A 449 12.14 1.83 4.56
C PHE A 449 10.63 1.97 4.79
N TRP A 450 10.14 3.20 4.64
CA TRP A 450 8.72 3.49 4.42
C TRP A 450 8.49 3.81 2.94
N VAL A 451 7.47 3.21 2.32
CA VAL A 451 7.03 3.53 0.96
C VAL A 451 5.65 4.19 1.04
N SER A 452 5.53 5.45 0.60
CA SER A 452 4.26 6.18 0.60
C SER A 452 3.31 5.75 -0.51
N ASP A 453 2.04 6.13 -0.38
CA ASP A 453 1.02 6.03 -1.42
C ASP A 453 1.26 6.98 -2.62
N THR A 454 2.33 7.78 -2.57
CA THR A 454 2.81 8.62 -3.68
C THR A 454 4.05 8.04 -4.36
N GLY A 455 4.52 6.85 -3.94
CA GLY A 455 5.67 6.18 -4.53
C GLY A 455 7.02 6.80 -4.17
N VAL A 456 7.11 7.41 -3.00
CA VAL A 456 8.37 7.89 -2.42
C VAL A 456 8.82 6.91 -1.35
N ARG A 457 10.09 6.48 -1.41
CA ARG A 457 10.75 5.67 -0.39
C ARG A 457 11.54 6.55 0.56
N TYR A 458 11.43 6.29 1.85
CA TYR A 458 12.14 7.00 2.92
C TYR A 458 12.93 5.98 3.71
N GLY A 459 14.26 6.15 3.77
CA GLY A 459 15.09 5.29 4.61
C GLY A 459 14.77 5.52 6.08
N ILE A 460 14.69 4.47 6.88
CA ILE A 460 14.49 4.59 8.32
C ILE A 460 15.83 4.28 8.96
N ASP A 461 16.41 5.28 9.63
CA ASP A 461 17.62 5.07 10.41
C ASP A 461 17.25 4.58 11.81
N GLU A 462 17.70 3.37 12.12
CA GLU A 462 17.59 2.86 13.47
C GLU A 462 18.79 3.37 14.27
N ASP A 463 18.59 4.48 14.98
CA ASP A 463 19.48 4.83 16.08
C ASP A 463 19.62 3.62 17.02
N SER A 464 20.75 3.55 17.75
CA SER A 464 21.15 2.45 18.63
C SER A 464 20.10 1.95 19.65
N ASP A 465 19.00 2.68 19.80
CA ASP A 465 17.91 2.46 20.75
C ASP A 465 16.63 1.82 20.16
N GLN A 466 16.55 1.49 18.86
CA GLN A 466 15.37 0.87 18.19
C GLN A 466 14.04 1.64 18.37
N LYS A 467 14.09 2.95 18.69
CA LYS A 467 12.89 3.77 18.97
C LYS A 467 12.26 4.36 17.71
N THR A 468 12.97 4.44 16.58
CA THR A 468 12.49 5.11 15.36
C THR A 468 11.21 4.46 14.81
N VAL A 469 11.22 3.13 14.60
CA VAL A 469 10.06 2.37 14.09
C VAL A 469 8.84 2.54 15.01
N ALA A 470 9.05 2.41 16.32
CA ALA A 470 8.00 2.56 17.32
C ALA A 470 7.45 4.00 17.37
N ALA A 471 8.32 5.00 17.29
CA ALA A 471 7.95 6.41 17.24
C ALA A 471 7.09 6.73 16.01
N LEU A 472 7.42 6.15 14.86
CA LEU A 472 6.65 6.27 13.63
C LEU A 472 5.31 5.51 13.68
N GLY A 473 5.13 4.61 14.65
CA GLY A 473 3.92 3.79 14.80
C GLY A 473 3.86 2.63 13.82
N LEU A 474 5.01 2.24 13.26
CA LEU A 474 5.13 1.12 12.35
C LEU A 474 5.19 -0.19 13.14
N THR A 475 4.49 -1.21 12.64
CA THR A 475 4.32 -2.49 13.30
C THR A 475 5.12 -3.56 12.54
N PRO A 476 6.11 -4.21 13.19
CA PRO A 476 6.85 -5.33 12.60
C PRO A 476 6.01 -6.61 12.41
N PRO A 477 6.51 -7.60 11.63
CA PRO A 477 7.64 -7.52 10.71
C PRO A 477 7.40 -6.62 9.49
N PRO A 478 8.46 -5.97 8.96
CA PRO A 478 8.42 -5.31 7.66
C PRO A 478 8.26 -6.33 6.52
N LEU A 479 7.74 -5.87 5.39
CA LEU A 479 7.66 -6.68 4.18
C LEU A 479 9.03 -6.74 3.48
N PRO A 480 9.52 -7.92 3.09
CA PRO A 480 10.75 -8.02 2.32
C PRO A 480 10.59 -7.40 0.93
N ILE A 481 11.64 -6.74 0.42
CA ILE A 481 11.68 -6.18 -0.94
C ILE A 481 13.10 -6.23 -1.53
N PRO A 482 13.29 -6.72 -2.77
CA PRO A 482 14.58 -6.61 -3.47
C PRO A 482 14.96 -5.14 -3.74
N TRP A 483 16.24 -4.80 -3.58
CA TRP A 483 16.72 -3.43 -3.87
C TRP A 483 16.45 -3.00 -5.32
N SER A 484 16.52 -3.93 -6.27
CA SER A 484 16.22 -3.69 -7.68
C SER A 484 14.80 -3.17 -7.92
N MET A 485 13.84 -3.55 -7.07
CA MET A 485 12.47 -3.04 -7.10
C MET A 485 12.30 -1.79 -6.25
N LEU A 486 12.89 -1.75 -5.05
CA LEU A 486 12.81 -0.58 -4.17
C LEU A 486 13.45 0.67 -4.80
N SER A 487 14.55 0.52 -5.54
CA SER A 487 15.23 1.61 -6.23
C SER A 487 14.37 2.30 -7.31
N GLN A 488 13.28 1.66 -7.76
CA GLN A 488 12.36 2.26 -8.74
C GLN A 488 11.46 3.36 -8.13
N PHE A 489 11.34 3.43 -6.81
CA PHE A 489 10.61 4.49 -6.12
C PHE A 489 11.45 5.76 -6.00
N ALA A 490 10.79 6.91 -6.00
CA ALA A 490 11.45 8.20 -5.77
C ALA A 490 12.09 8.23 -4.38
N ALA A 491 13.33 8.70 -4.28
CA ALA A 491 14.02 8.80 -3.00
C ALA A 491 13.56 10.05 -2.22
N GLY A 492 13.07 9.84 -1.02
CA GLY A 492 12.81 10.89 -0.02
C GLY A 492 13.96 11.00 0.99
N PRO A 493 13.85 11.94 1.96
CA PRO A 493 14.81 12.06 3.05
C PRO A 493 14.83 10.81 3.94
N THR A 494 15.93 10.63 4.66
CA THR A 494 16.03 9.65 5.75
C THR A 494 15.16 10.11 6.92
N LEU A 495 14.52 9.15 7.60
CA LEU A 495 13.72 9.34 8.80
C LEU A 495 14.55 8.93 10.00
N SER A 496 15.11 9.93 10.68
CA SER A 496 15.86 9.76 11.92
C SER A 496 15.43 10.83 12.93
N ARG A 497 15.70 10.60 14.21
CA ARG A 497 15.42 11.62 15.24
C ARG A 497 16.37 12.81 15.11
N ASP A 498 17.63 12.54 14.77
CA ASP A 498 18.66 13.57 14.62
C ASP A 498 18.35 14.52 13.47
N ASP A 499 17.91 14.01 12.31
CA ASP A 499 17.48 14.85 11.18
C ASP A 499 16.24 15.67 11.53
N ALA A 500 15.35 15.13 12.37
CA ALA A 500 14.16 15.84 12.82
C ALA A 500 14.46 16.97 13.83
N LEU A 501 15.59 16.91 14.56
CA LEU A 501 16.01 17.93 15.52
C LEU A 501 16.75 19.11 14.87
N LEU A 502 17.01 19.06 13.56
CA LEU A 502 17.63 20.17 12.83
C LEU A 502 16.69 21.38 12.77
N ALA A 503 17.26 22.55 13.06
CA ALA A 503 16.56 23.83 13.04
C ALA A 503 16.72 24.55 11.70
N HIS A 504 15.64 25.21 11.26
CA HIS A 504 15.55 25.89 9.97
C HIS A 504 15.04 27.32 10.16
N ASP A 505 15.73 28.28 9.54
CA ASP A 505 15.20 29.64 9.38
C ASP A 505 14.34 29.74 8.10
N ALA A 506 14.72 29.00 7.05
CA ALA A 506 14.02 28.87 5.78
C ALA A 506 14.37 27.53 5.10
N LEU A 507 13.52 27.08 4.18
CA LEU A 507 13.75 25.86 3.38
C LEU A 507 14.16 26.24 1.95
N ALA A 508 15.17 25.54 1.42
CA ALA A 508 15.52 25.66 0.01
C ALA A 508 14.38 25.11 -0.86
N ALA A 509 14.16 25.74 -2.02
CA ALA A 509 13.26 25.20 -3.02
C ALA A 509 13.81 23.87 -3.57
N ASP A 510 12.90 22.96 -3.95
CA ASP A 510 13.28 21.73 -4.65
C ASP A 510 14.05 22.11 -5.93
N PRO A 511 15.27 21.56 -6.16
CA PRO A 511 16.03 21.83 -7.37
C PRO A 511 15.42 21.24 -8.65
N HIS A 512 14.54 20.23 -8.54
CA HIS A 512 13.94 19.55 -9.70
C HIS A 512 12.40 19.39 -9.56
N PRO A 513 11.63 20.48 -9.39
CA PRO A 513 10.19 20.39 -9.22
C PRO A 513 9.49 20.15 -10.56
N ALA A 514 8.32 19.52 -10.53
CA ALA A 514 7.42 19.44 -11.67
C ALA A 514 6.19 20.35 -11.49
N ILE A 515 5.74 20.96 -12.58
CA ILE A 515 4.50 21.75 -12.61
C ILE A 515 3.31 20.79 -12.70
N VAL A 516 2.41 20.86 -11.72
CA VAL A 516 1.08 20.25 -11.81
C VAL A 516 0.20 21.20 -12.62
N ARG A 517 -0.21 20.77 -13.82
CA ARG A 517 -1.19 21.52 -14.63
C ARG A 517 -2.58 21.03 -14.26
N GLU A 518 -3.48 21.95 -13.96
CA GLU A 518 -4.91 21.64 -13.94
C GLU A 518 -5.29 21.16 -15.35
N ASN A 519 -5.68 19.89 -15.48
CA ASN A 519 -6.38 19.47 -16.69
C ASN A 519 -7.79 20.08 -16.63
N PRO A 520 -8.22 20.83 -17.66
CA PRO A 520 -9.58 21.34 -17.73
C PRO A 520 -10.63 20.22 -17.81
#